data_AF-A0A959MMF7-F1
#
_entry.id   AF-A0A959MMF7-F1
#
_cell.length_a   1.000
_cell.length_b   1.000
_cell.length_c   1.000
_cell.angle_alpha   90.00
_cell.angle_beta   90.00
_cell.angle_gamma   90.00
#
_symmetry.space_group_name_H-M   'P 1'
#
loop_
_entity.id
_entity.type
_entity.pdbx_description
1 polymer ?
#
loop_
_entity_poly.entity_id
_entity_poly.type
_entity_poly.pdbx_seq_one_letter_code
_entity_poly.pdbx_strand_id
1 'polypeptide(L)'
;MKNTLYFFLLFVIIAACNAASNKENSKDDSLQYYPPTPKEMSKDEFRSYYRVVSNFFDSGLLRSGFNGGILIAKNGNIIYEKYQGKADLRDDDSITKETPFHIASTSKTFTATAILRLYQEHKLSLEDSLTKYFPGFPYEGITIKLLLSHRSGLPNYLYFMSNSDWDKSVYVTNQDVLNFMIREKPQRYYAPNQRFDYCNTNYLLLALIIEKVTGMSYPAYMQQKFFGPLHMEHSFVFTPNDSARATPSFTARNTYWNNDFLDHTYGDKNIYATPEDLLKWDQSFYTNQVLDTQLMKAAFTPYSFEKPSIHNYGYGWRLLLLPNGKKVIYHFGKWHGFNSAFARLTDEKATIIILGNKFNRNIYRAAHTCYDIFGAYLQTTPGDEDDANESEAPATKHTPKAAKTKKK
;
A
#
# COMPACT_ATOMS: atom_id res chain seq x y z
N MET A 1 49.87 33.35 73.68
CA MET A 1 50.60 32.33 72.90
C MET A 1 49.99 32.28 71.51
N LYS A 2 50.86 32.29 70.50
CA LYS A 2 50.55 32.30 69.06
C LYS A 2 49.73 31.06 68.67
N ASN A 3 48.76 31.22 67.75
CA ASN A 3 48.83 30.57 66.43
C ASN A 3 47.75 31.04 65.46
N THR A 4 48.23 31.32 64.26
CA THR A 4 47.63 31.76 63.01
C THR A 4 46.67 30.71 62.43
N LEU A 5 45.52 31.10 61.86
CA LEU A 5 44.98 30.41 60.67
C LEU A 5 43.88 31.20 59.92
N TYR A 6 44.25 31.64 58.73
CA TYR A 6 43.53 31.78 57.45
C TYR A 6 42.01 32.06 57.36
N PHE A 7 41.74 33.18 56.67
CA PHE A 7 40.56 33.49 55.86
C PHE A 7 40.09 32.30 54.98
N PHE A 8 38.78 32.05 54.93
CA PHE A 8 38.07 31.81 53.65
C PHE A 8 36.56 32.07 53.83
N LEU A 9 36.07 33.06 53.08
CA LEU A 9 34.65 33.41 52.94
C LEU A 9 33.95 32.27 52.17
N LEU A 10 32.94 31.63 52.78
CA LEU A 10 32.09 30.67 52.08
C LEU A 10 30.96 31.42 51.37
N PHE A 11 31.16 31.74 50.08
CA PHE A 11 30.06 32.16 49.20
C PHE A 11 29.23 30.91 48.86
N VAL A 12 27.99 30.87 49.35
CA VAL A 12 26.99 29.87 48.91
C VAL A 12 26.56 30.24 47.49
N ILE A 13 27.08 29.52 46.52
CA ILE A 13 26.62 29.57 45.13
C ILE A 13 25.29 28.82 45.06
N ILE A 14 24.19 29.55 44.94
CA ILE A 14 22.90 28.99 44.52
C ILE A 14 23.02 28.67 43.04
N ALA A 15 23.38 27.42 42.72
CA ALA A 15 23.24 26.88 41.37
C ALA A 15 21.75 26.66 41.10
N ALA A 16 21.07 27.70 40.63
CA ALA A 16 19.82 27.52 39.89
C ALA A 16 20.21 26.83 38.57
N CYS A 17 19.93 25.53 38.48
CA CYS A 17 19.97 24.80 37.22
C CYS A 17 18.97 25.45 36.27
N ASN A 18 19.45 26.35 35.41
CA ASN A 18 18.87 26.58 34.11
C ASN A 18 19.05 25.28 33.30
N ALA A 19 18.17 24.32 33.53
CA ALA A 19 17.79 23.38 32.49
C ALA A 19 16.95 24.16 31.49
N ALA A 20 17.63 25.01 30.71
CA ALA A 20 17.13 25.41 29.42
C ALA A 20 16.90 24.09 28.68
N SER A 21 15.65 23.66 28.61
CA SER A 21 15.28 22.61 27.68
C SER A 21 15.73 23.13 26.32
N ASN A 22 16.74 22.48 25.75
CA ASN A 22 16.87 22.44 24.31
C ASN A 22 15.61 21.71 23.83
N LYS A 23 14.48 22.42 23.79
CA LYS A 23 13.53 22.26 22.71
C LYS A 23 14.34 22.60 21.46
N GLU A 24 15.02 21.59 20.92
CA GLU A 24 15.19 21.55 19.48
C GLU A 24 13.80 21.85 18.94
N ASN A 25 13.65 23.01 18.32
CA ASN A 25 12.52 23.31 17.48
C ASN A 25 12.45 22.15 16.49
N SER A 26 11.61 21.16 16.77
CA SER A 26 11.17 20.22 15.75
C SER A 26 10.49 21.11 14.73
N LYS A 27 11.24 21.51 13.70
CA LYS A 27 10.68 22.17 12.53
C LYS A 27 9.46 21.33 12.18
N ASP A 28 8.32 21.98 12.19
CA ASP A 28 7.06 21.39 11.81
C ASP A 28 7.25 20.74 10.44
N ASP A 29 7.47 19.43 10.44
CA ASP A 29 7.66 18.58 9.27
C ASP A 29 6.28 18.09 8.79
N SER A 30 5.22 18.85 9.09
CA SER A 30 3.98 18.73 8.34
C SER A 30 4.26 19.27 6.95
N LEU A 31 4.33 18.35 5.98
CA LEU A 31 4.26 18.73 4.57
C LEU A 31 2.97 19.53 4.40
N GLN A 32 3.06 20.84 4.15
CA GLN A 32 1.95 21.56 3.53
C GLN A 32 1.97 21.16 2.06
N TYR A 33 1.25 20.10 1.73
CA TYR A 33 1.12 19.67 0.36
C TYR A 33 0.10 20.55 -0.35
N TYR A 34 0.56 21.19 -1.41
CA TYR A 34 -0.33 21.88 -2.34
C TYR A 34 -0.61 20.97 -3.53
N PRO A 35 -1.86 20.53 -3.76
CA PRO A 35 -2.19 19.73 -4.92
C PRO A 35 -1.86 20.52 -6.19
N PRO A 36 -1.28 19.87 -7.22
CA PRO A 36 -1.09 20.54 -8.49
C PRO A 36 -2.44 20.95 -9.04
N THR A 37 -2.57 22.19 -9.51
CA THR A 37 -3.77 22.62 -10.22
C THR A 37 -3.89 21.79 -11.50
N PRO A 38 -5.05 21.13 -11.74
CA PRO A 38 -5.29 20.43 -13.00
C PRO A 38 -5.02 21.33 -14.20
N LYS A 39 -4.42 20.78 -15.25
CA LYS A 39 -4.20 21.55 -16.48
C LYS A 39 -5.57 21.87 -17.08
N GLU A 40 -5.79 23.11 -17.49
CA GLU A 40 -7.04 23.48 -18.16
C GLU A 40 -7.33 22.57 -19.37
N MET A 41 -8.57 22.06 -19.43
CA MET A 41 -9.06 21.20 -20.50
C MET A 41 -10.22 21.90 -21.20
N SER A 42 -10.16 22.00 -22.52
CA SER A 42 -11.26 22.61 -23.28
C SER A 42 -12.54 21.77 -23.16
N LYS A 43 -13.71 22.41 -23.30
CA LYS A 43 -15.00 21.69 -23.26
C LYS A 43 -15.11 20.63 -24.36
N ASP A 44 -14.51 20.85 -25.53
CA ASP A 44 -14.50 19.89 -26.63
C ASP A 44 -13.60 18.68 -26.35
N GLU A 45 -12.39 18.93 -25.82
CA GLU A 45 -11.50 17.86 -25.38
C GLU A 45 -12.16 17.00 -24.29
N PHE A 46 -12.75 17.64 -23.26
CA PHE A 46 -13.49 16.95 -22.21
C PHE A 46 -14.61 16.09 -22.78
N ARG A 47 -15.47 16.65 -23.64
CA ARG A 47 -16.59 15.90 -24.26
C ARG A 47 -16.11 14.72 -25.09
N SER A 48 -15.01 14.88 -25.83
CA SER A 48 -14.42 13.81 -26.63
C SER A 48 -13.99 12.63 -25.75
N TYR A 49 -13.23 12.89 -24.68
CA TYR A 49 -12.80 11.86 -23.74
C TYR A 49 -13.97 11.25 -22.98
N TYR A 50 -14.84 12.08 -22.39
CA TYR A 50 -16.01 11.63 -21.63
C TYR A 50 -16.87 10.67 -22.45
N ARG A 51 -17.14 10.97 -23.73
CA ARG A 51 -17.97 10.11 -24.59
C ARG A 51 -17.35 8.73 -24.83
N VAL A 52 -16.04 8.67 -25.10
CA VAL A 52 -15.36 7.39 -25.37
C VAL A 52 -15.26 6.57 -24.09
N VAL A 53 -14.84 7.20 -22.99
CA VAL A 53 -14.66 6.54 -21.69
C VAL A 53 -16.00 6.08 -21.11
N SER A 54 -17.04 6.93 -21.13
CA SER A 54 -18.36 6.54 -20.62
C SER A 54 -18.95 5.40 -21.43
N ASN A 55 -18.92 5.45 -22.77
CA ASN A 55 -19.38 4.35 -23.60
C ASN A 55 -18.63 3.03 -23.30
N PHE A 56 -17.31 3.09 -23.09
CA PHE A 56 -16.50 1.92 -22.75
C PHE A 56 -16.94 1.28 -21.41
N PHE A 57 -17.07 2.06 -20.34
CA PHE A 57 -17.44 1.53 -19.02
C PHE A 57 -18.93 1.16 -18.92
N ASP A 58 -19.82 1.96 -19.49
CA ASP A 58 -21.27 1.78 -19.43
C ASP A 58 -21.77 0.59 -20.27
N SER A 59 -21.07 0.29 -21.38
CA SER A 59 -21.35 -0.90 -22.20
C SER A 59 -20.60 -2.15 -21.74
N GLY A 60 -19.48 -1.98 -21.02
CA GLY A 60 -18.61 -3.04 -20.54
C GLY A 60 -18.79 -3.33 -19.05
N LEU A 61 -17.89 -2.78 -18.22
CA LEU A 61 -17.75 -3.14 -16.80
C LEU A 61 -19.05 -2.99 -16.02
N LEU A 62 -19.81 -1.91 -16.20
CA LEU A 62 -21.05 -1.67 -15.44
C LEU A 62 -22.13 -2.74 -15.68
N ARG A 63 -22.11 -3.42 -16.83
CA ARG A 63 -23.04 -4.52 -17.17
C ARG A 63 -22.55 -5.90 -16.71
N SER A 64 -21.39 -5.97 -16.06
CA SER A 64 -20.75 -7.24 -15.69
C SER A 64 -20.89 -7.60 -14.20
N GLY A 65 -21.94 -7.10 -13.55
CA GLY A 65 -22.17 -7.31 -12.10
C GLY A 65 -21.20 -6.51 -11.20
N PHE A 66 -20.69 -5.38 -11.70
CA PHE A 66 -19.82 -4.45 -10.98
C PHE A 66 -20.53 -3.83 -9.76
N ASN A 67 -19.79 -3.76 -8.65
CA ASN A 67 -20.21 -3.16 -7.39
C ASN A 67 -18.99 -2.43 -6.82
N GLY A 68 -18.93 -1.11 -7.00
CA GLY A 68 -17.70 -0.35 -6.81
C GLY A 68 -17.74 1.09 -7.30
N GLY A 69 -16.56 1.72 -7.31
CA GLY A 69 -16.32 3.07 -7.85
C GLY A 69 -15.29 3.05 -8.99
N ILE A 70 -15.52 3.86 -10.01
CA ILE A 70 -14.64 4.08 -11.17
C ILE A 70 -14.30 5.57 -11.21
N LEU A 71 -13.02 5.90 -11.33
CA LEU A 71 -12.56 7.24 -11.63
C LEU A 71 -11.47 7.19 -12.70
N ILE A 72 -11.65 7.98 -13.75
CA ILE A 72 -10.69 8.17 -14.83
C ILE A 72 -10.35 9.65 -14.89
N ALA A 73 -9.05 9.96 -14.85
CA ALA A 73 -8.55 11.31 -14.91
C ALA A 73 -7.52 11.50 -16.03
N LYS A 74 -7.43 12.72 -16.56
CA LYS A 74 -6.40 13.14 -17.51
C LYS A 74 -5.91 14.54 -17.17
N ASN A 75 -4.59 14.70 -17.06
CA ASN A 75 -3.92 15.93 -16.65
C ASN A 75 -4.49 16.51 -15.32
N GLY A 76 -4.87 15.63 -14.39
CA GLY A 76 -5.49 16.00 -13.12
C GLY A 76 -7.00 16.30 -13.18
N ASN A 77 -7.62 16.34 -14.36
CA ASN A 77 -9.07 16.53 -14.49
C ASN A 77 -9.77 15.18 -14.46
N ILE A 78 -10.82 15.05 -13.64
CA ILE A 78 -11.73 13.91 -13.69
C ILE A 78 -12.53 13.99 -14.99
N ILE A 79 -12.37 12.99 -15.86
CA ILE A 79 -13.06 12.89 -17.16
C ILE A 79 -14.16 11.85 -17.16
N TYR A 80 -14.20 10.95 -16.17
CA TYR A 80 -15.30 10.03 -15.93
C TYR A 80 -15.25 9.58 -14.48
N GLU A 81 -16.40 9.59 -13.82
CA GLU A 81 -16.54 9.12 -12.45
C GLU A 81 -17.91 8.46 -12.27
N LYS A 82 -17.94 7.25 -11.71
CA LYS A 82 -19.16 6.49 -11.53
C LYS A 82 -19.09 5.58 -10.33
N TYR A 83 -20.16 5.57 -9.54
CA TYR A 83 -20.37 4.66 -8.42
C TYR A 83 -21.59 3.79 -8.71
N GLN A 84 -21.48 2.49 -8.44
CA GLN A 84 -22.55 1.53 -8.71
C GLN A 84 -22.60 0.46 -7.62
N GLY A 85 -23.82 0.15 -7.16
CA GLY A 85 -24.06 -0.93 -6.22
C GLY A 85 -24.07 -0.48 -4.76
N LYS A 86 -23.84 -1.41 -3.84
CA LYS A 86 -24.05 -1.22 -2.39
C LYS A 86 -22.74 -1.34 -1.60
N ALA A 87 -22.59 -0.48 -0.59
CA ALA A 87 -21.45 -0.51 0.32
C ALA A 87 -21.49 -1.80 1.15
N ASP A 88 -22.68 -2.19 1.62
CA ASP A 88 -22.96 -3.50 2.21
C ASP A 88 -24.06 -4.19 1.42
N LEU A 89 -23.79 -5.37 0.83
CA LEU A 89 -24.83 -6.11 0.09
C LEU A 89 -25.94 -6.67 0.99
N ARG A 90 -25.76 -6.65 2.31
CA ARG A 90 -26.74 -7.08 3.32
C ARG A 90 -27.68 -5.95 3.74
N ASP A 91 -27.36 -4.71 3.37
CA ASP A 91 -28.13 -3.50 3.64
C ASP A 91 -28.49 -2.79 2.31
N ASP A 92 -29.13 -1.63 2.37
CA ASP A 92 -29.52 -0.80 1.22
C ASP A 92 -28.59 0.41 0.98
N ASP A 93 -27.53 0.56 1.78
CA ASP A 93 -26.54 1.63 1.63
C ASP A 93 -25.83 1.58 0.27
N SER A 94 -26.01 2.64 -0.51
CA SER A 94 -25.40 2.78 -1.82
C SER A 94 -23.92 3.16 -1.73
N ILE A 95 -23.13 2.71 -2.70
CA ILE A 95 -21.75 3.21 -2.86
C ILE A 95 -21.80 4.66 -3.31
N THR A 96 -21.01 5.50 -2.65
CA THR A 96 -20.82 6.92 -2.98
C THR A 96 -19.33 7.24 -3.15
N LYS A 97 -19.01 8.49 -3.49
CA LYS A 97 -17.64 9.00 -3.53
C LYS A 97 -16.90 8.96 -2.19
N GLU A 98 -17.64 8.86 -1.09
CA GLU A 98 -17.11 8.81 0.28
C GLU A 98 -16.91 7.36 0.76
N THR A 99 -17.42 6.35 0.05
CA THR A 99 -17.31 4.94 0.43
C THR A 99 -15.87 4.42 0.25
N PRO A 100 -15.16 4.07 1.34
CA PRO A 100 -13.77 3.63 1.23
C PRO A 100 -13.68 2.14 0.93
N PHE A 101 -12.79 1.73 0.02
CA PHE A 101 -12.56 0.32 -0.33
C PHE A 101 -11.21 -0.14 0.17
N HIS A 102 -11.11 -1.39 0.62
CA HIS A 102 -9.80 -1.99 0.90
C HIS A 102 -9.01 -2.14 -0.40
N ILE A 103 -7.91 -1.40 -0.54
CA ILE A 103 -7.13 -1.36 -1.79
C ILE A 103 -6.06 -2.46 -1.87
N ALA A 104 -6.04 -3.39 -0.91
CA ALA A 104 -5.18 -4.57 -0.92
C ALA A 104 -3.73 -4.22 -1.27
N SER A 105 -3.09 -4.95 -2.20
CA SER A 105 -1.69 -4.72 -2.57
C SER A 105 -1.38 -3.34 -3.15
N THR A 106 -2.36 -2.55 -3.59
CA THR A 106 -2.15 -1.15 -3.96
C THR A 106 -1.60 -0.33 -2.77
N SER A 107 -1.84 -0.78 -1.54
CA SER A 107 -1.25 -0.24 -0.31
C SER A 107 0.29 -0.21 -0.33
N LYS A 108 0.93 -1.11 -1.08
CA LYS A 108 2.40 -1.17 -1.22
C LYS A 108 2.98 0.12 -1.81
N THR A 109 2.23 0.81 -2.67
CA THR A 109 2.65 2.10 -3.23
C THR A 109 2.86 3.15 -2.13
N PHE A 110 2.03 3.13 -1.08
CA PHE A 110 2.11 4.00 0.09
C PHE A 110 3.28 3.64 0.99
N THR A 111 3.41 2.36 1.35
CA THR A 111 4.51 1.86 2.19
C THR A 111 5.88 2.11 1.55
N ALA A 112 6.01 1.87 0.24
CA ALA A 112 7.25 2.16 -0.48
C ALA A 112 7.55 3.66 -0.47
N THR A 113 6.56 4.51 -0.73
CA THR A 113 6.73 5.97 -0.69
C THR A 113 7.13 6.46 0.69
N ALA A 114 6.55 5.89 1.76
CA ALA A 114 6.94 6.19 3.14
C ALA A 114 8.40 5.86 3.44
N ILE A 115 8.89 4.71 2.98
CA ILE A 115 10.31 4.32 3.12
C ILE A 115 11.23 5.25 2.32
N LEU A 116 10.88 5.54 1.06
CA LEU A 116 11.65 6.45 0.22
C LEU A 116 11.67 7.87 0.79
N ARG A 117 10.59 8.30 1.45
CA ARG A 117 10.53 9.58 2.15
C ARG A 117 11.49 9.60 3.34
N LEU A 118 11.50 8.56 4.16
CA LEU A 118 12.46 8.43 5.27
C LEU A 118 13.91 8.38 4.78
N TYR A 119 14.17 7.76 3.63
CA TYR A 119 15.47 7.80 2.95
C TYR A 119 15.84 9.24 2.52
N GLN A 120 14.90 9.95 1.88
CA GLN A 120 15.08 11.35 1.47
C GLN A 120 15.37 12.26 2.67
N GLU A 121 14.74 11.99 3.82
CA GLU A 121 14.97 12.69 5.09
C GLU A 121 16.24 12.23 5.82
N HIS A 122 17.05 11.36 5.21
CA HIS A 122 18.28 10.79 5.78
C HIS A 122 18.06 10.02 7.10
N LYS A 123 16.84 9.56 7.37
CA LYS A 123 16.50 8.79 8.59
C LYS A 123 16.84 7.30 8.47
N LEU A 124 17.03 6.81 7.24
CA LEU A 124 17.48 5.45 6.94
C LEU A 124 18.30 5.42 5.65
N SER A 125 19.03 4.32 5.43
CA SER A 125 19.67 4.00 4.14
C SER A 125 18.93 2.83 3.47
N LEU A 126 18.76 2.87 2.15
CA LEU A 126 18.20 1.73 1.40
C LEU A 126 19.12 0.49 1.43
N GLU A 127 20.41 0.67 1.77
CA GLU A 127 21.39 -0.39 1.95
C GLU A 127 21.42 -0.94 3.37
N ASP A 128 20.64 -0.38 4.31
CA ASP A 128 20.62 -0.87 5.67
C ASP A 128 20.15 -2.33 5.71
N SER A 129 20.88 -3.14 6.47
CA SER A 129 20.49 -4.53 6.73
C SER A 129 19.28 -4.59 7.67
N LEU A 130 18.43 -5.59 7.47
CA LEU A 130 17.28 -5.82 8.36
C LEU A 130 17.70 -6.10 9.81
N THR A 131 18.88 -6.67 10.05
CA THR A 131 19.39 -6.94 11.41
C THR A 131 19.66 -5.67 12.20
N LYS A 132 19.86 -4.52 11.54
CA LYS A 132 19.93 -3.19 12.17
C LYS A 132 18.62 -2.83 12.88
N TYR A 133 17.48 -3.16 12.28
CA TYR A 133 16.15 -2.81 12.77
C TYR A 133 15.52 -3.92 13.62
N PHE A 134 15.88 -5.16 13.33
CA PHE A 134 15.34 -6.36 13.95
C PHE A 134 16.48 -7.24 14.48
N PRO A 135 17.02 -6.93 15.68
CA PRO A 135 18.01 -7.81 16.32
C PRO A 135 17.48 -9.24 16.45
N GLY A 136 18.28 -10.22 16.05
CA GLY A 136 17.88 -11.64 16.04
C GLY A 136 17.14 -12.10 14.77
N PHE A 137 16.93 -11.21 13.78
CA PHE A 137 16.38 -11.61 12.49
C PHE A 137 17.28 -12.67 11.82
N PRO A 138 16.74 -13.85 11.44
CA PRO A 138 17.57 -15.01 11.16
C PRO A 138 18.11 -15.07 9.73
N TYR A 139 17.77 -14.09 8.89
CA TYR A 139 18.16 -14.06 7.48
C TYR A 139 19.14 -12.92 7.21
N GLU A 140 20.38 -13.28 6.89
CA GLU A 140 21.45 -12.35 6.57
C GLU A 140 21.38 -11.84 5.12
N GLY A 141 22.06 -10.73 4.85
CA GLY A 141 22.23 -10.18 3.49
C GLY A 141 21.00 -9.53 2.88
N ILE A 142 19.91 -9.38 3.64
CA ILE A 142 18.71 -8.67 3.19
C ILE A 142 18.81 -7.20 3.59
N THR A 143 18.49 -6.31 2.65
CA THR A 143 18.45 -4.86 2.85
C THR A 143 17.08 -4.27 2.52
N ILE A 144 16.85 -3.01 2.90
CA ILE A 144 15.59 -2.30 2.62
C ILE A 144 15.26 -2.27 1.12
N LYS A 145 16.24 -1.98 0.24
CA LYS A 145 16.00 -2.00 -1.22
C LYS A 145 15.51 -3.36 -1.73
N LEU A 146 15.99 -4.46 -1.14
CA LEU A 146 15.59 -5.81 -1.54
C LEU A 146 14.17 -6.14 -1.09
N LEU A 147 13.70 -5.55 0.01
CA LEU A 147 12.28 -5.63 0.40
C LEU A 147 11.42 -4.87 -0.62
N LEU A 148 11.77 -3.62 -0.91
CA LEU A 148 11.03 -2.74 -1.83
C LEU A 148 10.85 -3.37 -3.22
N SER A 149 11.90 -4.00 -3.75
CA SER A 149 11.89 -4.60 -5.09
C SER A 149 11.46 -6.07 -5.15
N HIS A 150 11.00 -6.67 -4.04
CA HIS A 150 10.69 -8.11 -3.98
C HIS A 150 11.85 -9.05 -4.34
N ARG A 151 13.06 -8.72 -3.88
CA ARG A 151 14.28 -9.49 -4.12
C ARG A 151 14.91 -10.03 -2.84
N SER A 152 14.13 -10.14 -1.77
CA SER A 152 14.61 -10.58 -0.46
C SER A 152 14.83 -12.10 -0.37
N GLY A 153 14.08 -12.87 -1.16
CA GLY A 153 14.01 -14.34 -1.04
C GLY A 153 13.27 -14.84 0.21
N LEU A 154 12.61 -13.95 0.97
CA LEU A 154 11.90 -14.29 2.20
C LEU A 154 10.67 -15.17 1.95
N PRO A 155 10.31 -16.04 2.91
CA PRO A 155 9.07 -16.79 2.83
C PRO A 155 7.86 -15.87 3.05
N ASN A 156 6.75 -16.15 2.38
CA ASN A 156 5.54 -15.33 2.45
C ASN A 156 4.69 -15.70 3.69
N TYR A 157 4.44 -14.72 4.56
CA TYR A 157 3.76 -14.94 5.85
C TYR A 157 2.34 -15.46 5.71
N LEU A 158 1.65 -15.11 4.62
CA LEU A 158 0.33 -15.66 4.34
C LEU A 158 0.37 -17.19 4.30
N TYR A 159 1.46 -17.78 3.78
CA TYR A 159 1.61 -19.22 3.70
C TYR A 159 2.14 -19.84 4.98
N PHE A 160 3.25 -19.31 5.53
CA PHE A 160 3.84 -19.96 6.71
C PHE A 160 2.97 -19.79 7.96
N MET A 161 2.26 -18.67 8.13
CA MET A 161 1.33 -18.50 9.26
C MET A 161 0.13 -19.43 9.10
N SER A 162 -0.43 -19.56 7.89
CA SER A 162 -1.56 -20.45 7.63
C SER A 162 -1.25 -21.94 7.82
N ASN A 163 0.01 -22.32 7.64
CA ASN A 163 0.48 -23.69 7.84
C ASN A 163 1.13 -23.92 9.21
N SER A 164 1.13 -22.91 10.09
CA SER A 164 1.66 -23.01 11.45
C SER A 164 0.59 -23.48 12.45
N ASP A 165 1.04 -23.75 13.69
CA ASP A 165 0.18 -24.04 14.84
C ASP A 165 -0.42 -22.78 15.48
N TRP A 166 -0.37 -21.62 14.82
CA TRP A 166 -1.01 -20.40 15.31
C TRP A 166 -2.51 -20.59 15.49
N ASP A 167 -3.05 -20.10 16.61
CA ASP A 167 -4.50 -20.10 16.86
C ASP A 167 -5.21 -19.16 15.88
N LYS A 168 -5.87 -19.73 14.87
CA LYS A 168 -6.57 -18.99 13.82
C LYS A 168 -7.83 -18.26 14.30
N SER A 169 -8.19 -18.37 15.59
CA SER A 169 -9.19 -17.50 16.22
C SER A 169 -8.61 -16.17 16.71
N VAL A 170 -7.28 -16.04 16.76
CA VAL A 170 -6.56 -14.85 17.18
C VAL A 170 -5.91 -14.18 15.97
N TYR A 171 -6.26 -12.91 15.75
CA TYR A 171 -5.66 -12.12 14.67
C TYR A 171 -4.16 -11.91 14.90
N VAL A 172 -3.41 -12.05 13.82
CA VAL A 172 -1.96 -11.85 13.74
C VAL A 172 -1.67 -10.36 13.53
N THR A 173 -0.71 -9.83 14.29
CA THR A 173 -0.13 -8.50 14.06
C THR A 173 1.18 -8.58 13.27
N ASN A 174 1.65 -7.45 12.74
CA ASN A 174 2.97 -7.38 12.11
C ASN A 174 4.08 -7.87 13.05
N GLN A 175 4.01 -7.51 14.33
CA GLN A 175 5.00 -7.92 15.34
C GLN A 175 4.95 -9.42 15.62
N ASP A 176 3.77 -10.05 15.59
CA ASP A 176 3.64 -11.50 15.73
C ASP A 176 4.32 -12.24 14.57
N VAL A 177 4.14 -11.75 13.34
CA VAL A 177 4.85 -12.31 12.17
C VAL A 177 6.37 -12.21 12.34
N LEU A 178 6.88 -11.04 12.74
CA LEU A 178 8.32 -10.86 12.98
C LEU A 178 8.83 -11.81 14.08
N ASN A 179 8.12 -11.90 15.20
CA ASN A 179 8.48 -12.78 16.32
C ASN A 179 8.47 -14.25 15.90
N PHE A 180 7.46 -14.67 15.11
CA PHE A 180 7.39 -16.01 14.55
C PHE A 180 8.58 -16.29 13.64
N MET A 181 8.94 -15.34 12.75
CA MET A 181 10.12 -15.50 11.89
C MET A 181 11.41 -15.65 12.69
N ILE A 182 11.61 -14.87 13.75
CA ILE A 182 12.80 -14.96 14.61
C ILE A 182 12.87 -16.31 15.34
N ARG A 183 11.74 -16.78 15.87
CA ARG A 183 11.65 -18.01 16.67
C ARG A 183 11.73 -19.26 15.81
N GLU A 184 10.88 -19.35 14.79
CA GLU A 184 10.68 -20.56 13.99
C GLU A 184 11.57 -20.63 12.74
N LYS A 185 12.13 -19.49 12.32
CA LYS A 185 13.03 -19.36 11.16
C LYS A 185 12.52 -20.09 9.91
N PRO A 186 11.30 -19.78 9.41
CA PRO A 186 10.74 -20.45 8.23
C PRO A 186 11.72 -20.49 7.06
N GLN A 187 11.76 -21.58 6.31
CA GLN A 187 12.74 -21.70 5.22
C GLN A 187 12.55 -20.61 4.17
N ARG A 188 13.61 -19.84 3.89
CA ARG A 188 13.61 -18.85 2.81
C ARG A 188 13.45 -19.52 1.44
N TYR A 189 12.81 -18.85 0.50
CA TYR A 189 12.61 -19.38 -0.84
C TYR A 189 13.86 -19.28 -1.71
N TYR A 190 14.59 -18.16 -1.61
CA TYR A 190 15.77 -17.88 -2.44
C TYR A 190 16.87 -17.17 -1.65
N ALA A 191 18.06 -17.10 -2.22
CA ALA A 191 19.09 -16.19 -1.69
C ALA A 191 18.71 -14.72 -1.92
N PRO A 192 19.12 -13.79 -1.03
CA PRO A 192 18.92 -12.37 -1.23
C PRO A 192 19.47 -11.93 -2.59
N ASN A 193 18.71 -11.09 -3.27
CA ASN A 193 18.99 -10.54 -4.59
C ASN A 193 19.12 -11.57 -5.73
N GLN A 194 18.81 -12.85 -5.50
CA GLN A 194 18.92 -13.89 -6.51
C GLN A 194 17.91 -13.71 -7.64
N ARG A 195 16.66 -13.41 -7.29
CA ARG A 195 15.57 -13.20 -8.26
C ARG A 195 14.43 -12.37 -7.68
N PHE A 196 13.60 -11.81 -8.56
CA PHE A 196 12.29 -11.31 -8.18
C PHE A 196 11.36 -12.46 -7.74
N ASP A 197 10.72 -12.27 -6.59
CA ASP A 197 9.69 -13.17 -6.05
C ASP A 197 8.73 -12.36 -5.18
N TYR A 198 7.49 -12.16 -5.67
CA TYR A 198 6.51 -11.32 -4.98
C TYR A 198 6.16 -11.88 -3.60
N CYS A 199 6.45 -11.10 -2.56
CA CYS A 199 6.39 -11.57 -1.18
C CYS A 199 5.82 -10.49 -0.27
N ASN A 200 4.66 -10.77 0.32
CA ASN A 200 3.96 -9.84 1.20
C ASN A 200 4.72 -9.55 2.50
N THR A 201 5.51 -10.51 2.99
CA THR A 201 6.38 -10.33 4.16
C THR A 201 7.30 -9.12 4.01
N ASN A 202 7.74 -8.80 2.79
CA ASN A 202 8.62 -7.66 2.56
C ASN A 202 7.98 -6.35 2.99
N TYR A 203 6.72 -6.12 2.60
CA TYR A 203 6.02 -4.87 2.86
C TYR A 203 5.47 -4.80 4.28
N LEU A 204 5.15 -5.95 4.88
CA LEU A 204 4.88 -6.06 6.30
C LEU A 204 6.09 -5.63 7.14
N LEU A 205 7.30 -6.10 6.78
CA LEU A 205 8.54 -5.71 7.45
C LEU A 205 8.90 -4.24 7.19
N LEU A 206 8.65 -3.70 5.99
CA LEU A 206 8.84 -2.28 5.72
C LEU A 206 7.95 -1.39 6.61
N ALA A 207 6.71 -1.79 6.88
CA ALA A 207 5.87 -1.09 7.85
C ALA A 207 6.49 -1.07 9.25
N LEU A 208 7.01 -2.21 9.73
CA LEU A 208 7.73 -2.27 11.02
C LEU A 208 9.00 -1.40 11.04
N ILE A 209 9.71 -1.29 9.92
CA ILE A 209 10.87 -0.39 9.81
C ILE A 209 10.44 1.08 9.94
N ILE A 210 9.32 1.47 9.29
CA ILE A 210 8.75 2.81 9.45
C ILE A 210 8.47 3.09 10.93
N GLU A 211 7.85 2.15 11.64
CA GLU A 211 7.56 2.31 13.08
C GLU A 211 8.84 2.44 13.91
N LYS A 212 9.86 1.61 13.64
CA LYS A 212 11.15 1.67 14.36
C LYS A 212 11.90 2.98 14.12
N VAL A 213 11.91 3.48 12.89
CA VAL A 213 12.63 4.70 12.52
C VAL A 213 11.92 5.95 13.04
N THR A 214 10.59 5.95 13.06
CA THR A 214 9.80 7.14 13.39
C THR A 214 9.33 7.20 14.84
N GLY A 215 9.25 6.05 15.52
CA GLY A 215 8.61 5.93 16.84
C GLY A 215 7.09 6.04 16.81
N MET A 216 6.47 6.20 15.63
CA MET A 216 5.03 6.27 15.45
C MET A 216 4.48 4.91 15.02
N SER A 217 3.21 4.62 15.32
CA SER A 217 2.54 3.49 14.67
C SER A 217 2.38 3.74 13.17
N TYR A 218 2.38 2.69 12.36
CA TYR A 218 2.25 2.82 10.91
C TYR A 218 0.95 3.56 10.53
N PRO A 219 -0.24 3.28 11.10
CA PRO A 219 -1.44 4.08 10.85
C PRO A 219 -1.28 5.57 11.16
N ALA A 220 -0.67 5.92 12.31
CA ALA A 220 -0.47 7.30 12.71
C ALA A 220 0.51 8.03 11.79
N TYR A 221 1.60 7.37 11.40
CA TYR A 221 2.57 7.93 10.45
C TYR A 221 1.93 8.20 9.10
N MET A 222 1.16 7.24 8.56
CA MET A 222 0.47 7.39 7.29
C MET A 222 -0.54 8.54 7.33
N GLN A 223 -1.30 8.66 8.41
CA GLN A 223 -2.24 9.77 8.60
C GLN A 223 -1.53 11.12 8.65
N GLN A 224 -0.48 11.25 9.46
CA GLN A 224 0.21 12.52 9.68
C GLN A 224 1.04 12.98 8.48
N LYS A 225 1.65 12.05 7.74
CA LYS A 225 2.61 12.38 6.67
C LYS A 225 2.04 12.33 5.28
N PHE A 226 0.95 11.60 5.07
CA PHE A 226 0.37 11.43 3.73
C PHE A 226 -1.11 11.75 3.71
N PHE A 227 -1.97 11.01 4.40
CA PHE A 227 -3.42 11.17 4.21
C PHE A 227 -3.93 12.56 4.59
N GLY A 228 -3.50 13.08 5.75
CA GLY A 228 -3.84 14.44 6.19
C GLY A 228 -3.33 15.51 5.22
N PRO A 229 -2.01 15.62 4.98
CA PRO A 229 -1.43 16.58 4.04
C PRO A 229 -2.02 16.53 2.63
N LEU A 230 -2.29 15.34 2.10
CA LEU A 230 -2.84 15.15 0.76
C LEU A 230 -4.36 15.36 0.69
N HIS A 231 -5.01 15.67 1.81
CA HIS A 231 -6.47 15.76 1.95
C HIS A 231 -7.19 14.47 1.50
N MET A 232 -6.60 13.31 1.80
CA MET A 232 -7.20 12.01 1.56
C MET A 232 -8.12 11.62 2.73
N GLU A 233 -9.21 12.37 2.88
CA GLU A 233 -10.09 12.38 4.06
C GLU A 233 -10.79 11.05 4.34
N HIS A 234 -10.90 10.18 3.34
CA HIS A 234 -11.57 8.88 3.44
C HIS A 234 -10.58 7.73 3.47
N SER A 235 -9.28 8.03 3.51
CA SER A 235 -8.22 7.03 3.48
C SER A 235 -7.67 6.74 4.86
N PHE A 236 -7.38 5.46 5.11
CA PHE A 236 -6.86 5.02 6.39
C PHE A 236 -6.19 3.65 6.32
N VAL A 237 -5.27 3.39 7.26
CA VAL A 237 -4.82 2.03 7.53
C VAL A 237 -5.82 1.39 8.50
N PHE A 238 -6.40 0.26 8.12
CA PHE A 238 -7.37 -0.46 8.93
C PHE A 238 -6.78 -0.92 10.26
N THR A 239 -7.48 -0.56 11.32
CA THR A 239 -7.34 -1.12 12.66
C THR A 239 -8.71 -1.63 13.14
N PRO A 240 -8.77 -2.46 14.19
CA PRO A 240 -10.06 -2.92 14.72
C PRO A 240 -11.04 -1.79 15.08
N ASN A 241 -10.52 -0.61 15.45
CA ASN A 241 -11.32 0.57 15.76
C ASN A 241 -12.03 1.17 14.54
N ASP A 242 -11.60 0.79 13.33
CA ASP A 242 -12.18 1.27 12.06
C ASP A 242 -13.29 0.37 11.53
N SER A 243 -13.63 -0.72 12.24
CA SER A 243 -14.60 -1.73 11.77
C SER A 243 -15.95 -1.15 11.36
N ALA A 244 -16.41 -0.06 12.01
CA ALA A 244 -17.69 0.58 11.70
C ALA A 244 -17.68 1.38 10.39
N ARG A 245 -16.51 1.83 9.93
CA ARG A 245 -16.36 2.61 8.68
C ARG A 245 -15.74 1.81 7.53
N ALA A 246 -15.22 0.62 7.82
CA ALA A 246 -14.66 -0.27 6.82
C ALA A 246 -15.79 -0.91 5.99
N THR A 247 -15.77 -0.68 4.68
CA THR A 247 -16.70 -1.35 3.77
C THR A 247 -16.52 -2.87 3.86
N PRO A 248 -17.60 -3.68 3.92
CA PRO A 248 -17.51 -5.14 3.96
C PRO A 248 -17.15 -5.77 2.61
N SER A 249 -16.59 -6.97 2.66
CA SER A 249 -16.14 -7.73 1.48
C SER A 249 -17.14 -8.79 1.04
N PHE A 250 -17.24 -9.06 -0.27
CA PHE A 250 -18.15 -10.06 -0.83
C PHE A 250 -17.51 -10.93 -1.91
N THR A 251 -17.84 -12.21 -1.90
CA THR A 251 -17.49 -13.13 -3.01
C THR A 251 -18.20 -12.71 -4.31
N ALA A 252 -17.75 -13.22 -5.45
CA ALA A 252 -18.43 -13.02 -6.74
C ALA A 252 -19.92 -13.43 -6.74
N ARG A 253 -20.32 -14.30 -5.79
CA ARG A 253 -21.69 -14.81 -5.61
C ARG A 253 -22.48 -14.01 -4.56
N ASN A 254 -22.04 -12.80 -4.23
CA ASN A 254 -22.65 -11.90 -3.23
C ASN A 254 -22.66 -12.46 -1.80
N THR A 255 -21.82 -13.44 -1.48
CA THR A 255 -21.70 -13.96 -0.10
C THR A 255 -20.78 -13.06 0.70
N TYR A 256 -21.19 -12.64 1.90
CA TYR A 256 -20.33 -11.91 2.83
C TYR A 256 -19.06 -12.71 3.11
N TRP A 257 -17.91 -12.08 2.92
CA TRP A 257 -16.60 -12.68 3.12
C TRP A 257 -16.02 -12.13 4.42
N ASN A 258 -16.03 -12.98 5.46
CA ASN A 258 -15.53 -12.61 6.79
C ASN A 258 -14.03 -12.32 6.74
N ASN A 259 -13.60 -11.37 7.56
CA ASN A 259 -12.19 -11.23 7.91
C ASN A 259 -11.68 -12.53 8.55
N ASP A 260 -10.43 -12.87 8.27
CA ASP A 260 -9.69 -13.96 8.88
C ASP A 260 -8.53 -13.43 9.72
N PHE A 261 -7.84 -14.34 10.41
CA PHE A 261 -6.76 -14.03 11.33
C PHE A 261 -5.59 -13.20 10.73
N LEU A 262 -5.49 -13.02 9.42
CA LEU A 262 -4.45 -12.23 8.75
C LEU A 262 -4.89 -10.78 8.43
N ASP A 263 -6.14 -10.42 8.70
CA ASP A 263 -6.73 -9.11 8.39
C ASP A 263 -6.30 -7.96 9.32
N HIS A 264 -5.46 -8.20 10.32
CA HIS A 264 -4.90 -7.13 11.18
C HIS A 264 -3.45 -6.75 10.83
N THR A 265 -2.88 -7.38 9.80
CA THR A 265 -1.52 -7.05 9.31
C THR A 265 -1.56 -5.97 8.22
N TYR A 266 -0.61 -5.05 8.24
CA TYR A 266 -0.56 -3.91 7.33
C TYR A 266 0.81 -3.70 6.68
N GLY A 267 0.85 -2.78 5.71
CA GLY A 267 2.05 -2.43 4.94
C GLY A 267 2.05 -3.08 3.56
N ASP A 268 1.73 -4.36 3.48
CA ASP A 268 1.48 -5.08 2.23
C ASP A 268 0.04 -4.90 1.71
N LYS A 269 -0.90 -4.62 2.61
CA LYS A 269 -2.33 -4.38 2.35
C LYS A 269 -2.93 -3.43 3.41
N ASN A 270 -4.23 -3.57 3.70
CA ASN A 270 -4.94 -2.92 4.80
C ASN A 270 -5.07 -1.40 4.74
N ILE A 271 -4.73 -0.75 3.63
CA ILE A 271 -5.22 0.61 3.39
C ILE A 271 -6.63 0.52 2.79
N TYR A 272 -7.52 1.35 3.30
CA TYR A 272 -8.80 1.69 2.70
C TYR A 272 -8.69 3.08 2.06
N ALA A 273 -9.28 3.27 0.88
CA ALA A 273 -9.29 4.54 0.16
C ALA A 273 -10.48 4.66 -0.80
N THR A 274 -10.79 5.88 -1.23
CA THR A 274 -11.77 6.17 -2.29
C THR A 274 -11.07 6.40 -3.63
N PRO A 275 -11.80 6.36 -4.77
CA PRO A 275 -11.22 6.74 -6.05
C PRO A 275 -10.67 8.17 -6.08
N GLU A 276 -11.37 9.14 -5.48
CA GLU A 276 -10.89 10.53 -5.40
C GLU A 276 -9.60 10.65 -4.57
N ASP A 277 -9.48 9.92 -3.46
CA ASP A 277 -8.27 9.95 -2.65
C ASP A 277 -7.08 9.31 -3.37
N LEU A 278 -7.28 8.21 -4.10
CA LEU A 278 -6.24 7.64 -4.96
C LEU A 278 -5.83 8.57 -6.11
N LEU A 279 -6.74 9.43 -6.60
CA LEU A 279 -6.37 10.47 -7.54
C LEU A 279 -5.45 11.50 -6.88
N LYS A 280 -5.76 11.96 -5.65
CA LYS A 280 -4.87 12.87 -4.90
C LYS A 280 -3.49 12.26 -4.69
N TRP A 281 -3.44 10.96 -4.37
CA TRP A 281 -2.20 10.19 -4.28
C TRP A 281 -1.41 10.20 -5.59
N ASP A 282 -2.03 9.86 -6.72
CA ASP A 282 -1.41 9.93 -8.05
C ASP A 282 -0.89 11.34 -8.38
N GLN A 283 -1.71 12.36 -8.15
CA GLN A 283 -1.38 13.74 -8.49
C GLN A 283 -0.18 14.24 -7.69
N SER A 284 0.01 13.74 -6.46
CA SER A 284 1.13 14.11 -5.61
C SER A 284 2.51 13.85 -6.22
N PHE A 285 2.60 12.82 -7.08
CA PHE A 285 3.84 12.42 -7.75
C PHE A 285 4.21 13.26 -8.97
N TYR A 286 3.33 14.17 -9.41
CA TYR A 286 3.69 15.20 -10.40
C TYR A 286 4.28 16.45 -9.74
N THR A 287 4.46 16.41 -8.41
CA THR A 287 5.14 17.44 -7.62
C THR A 287 6.41 16.86 -6.99
N ASN A 288 7.34 17.73 -6.58
CA ASN A 288 8.51 17.33 -5.81
C ASN A 288 8.29 17.43 -4.28
N GLN A 289 7.02 17.49 -3.83
CA GLN A 289 6.69 17.71 -2.41
C GLN A 289 6.74 16.40 -1.60
N VAL A 290 6.21 15.31 -2.16
CA VAL A 290 6.17 14.00 -1.49
C VAL A 290 7.53 13.30 -1.62
N LEU A 291 7.98 13.09 -2.84
CA LEU A 291 9.31 12.57 -3.18
C LEU A 291 9.92 13.44 -4.28
N ASP A 292 11.24 13.58 -4.26
CA ASP A 292 11.95 14.24 -5.34
C ASP A 292 11.89 13.42 -6.64
N THR A 293 12.19 14.10 -7.76
CA THR A 293 12.12 13.48 -9.10
C THR A 293 13.07 12.28 -9.24
N GLN A 294 14.22 12.28 -8.56
CA GLN A 294 15.20 11.19 -8.67
C GLN A 294 14.71 9.93 -7.97
N LEU A 295 14.12 10.08 -6.78
CA LEU A 295 13.51 8.98 -6.04
C LEU A 295 12.28 8.42 -6.74
N MET A 296 11.45 9.29 -7.35
CA MET A 296 10.35 8.82 -8.20
C MET A 296 10.85 8.01 -9.39
N LYS A 297 11.94 8.47 -10.04
CA LYS A 297 12.57 7.70 -11.13
C LYS A 297 13.12 6.36 -10.63
N ALA A 298 13.75 6.32 -9.46
CA ALA A 298 14.23 5.09 -8.85
C ALA A 298 13.08 4.13 -8.52
N ALA A 299 11.94 4.64 -8.03
CA ALA A 299 10.75 3.85 -7.74
C ALA A 299 10.14 3.20 -8.99
N PHE A 300 10.28 3.85 -10.15
CA PHE A 300 9.78 3.36 -11.44
C PHE A 300 10.84 2.67 -12.30
N THR A 301 11.99 2.33 -11.71
CA THR A 301 13.04 1.57 -12.38
C THR A 301 12.74 0.07 -12.28
N PRO A 302 12.90 -0.73 -13.35
CA PRO A 302 12.71 -2.17 -13.31
C PRO A 302 13.80 -2.89 -12.49
N TYR A 303 13.40 -3.71 -11.52
CA TYR A 303 14.30 -4.55 -10.71
C TYR A 303 14.01 -6.05 -10.86
N SER A 304 13.15 -6.47 -11.78
CA SER A 304 12.87 -7.87 -12.13
C SER A 304 13.55 -8.21 -13.46
N PHE A 305 14.87 -8.42 -13.42
CA PHE A 305 15.73 -8.48 -14.62
C PHE A 305 16.27 -9.88 -14.94
N GLU A 306 15.79 -10.93 -14.25
CA GLU A 306 16.26 -12.31 -14.47
C GLU A 306 15.94 -12.83 -15.87
N LYS A 307 14.84 -12.36 -16.44
CA LYS A 307 14.35 -12.75 -17.77
C LYS A 307 13.78 -11.52 -18.48
N PRO A 308 14.00 -11.36 -19.79
CA PRO A 308 13.30 -10.34 -20.57
C PRO A 308 11.78 -10.51 -20.41
N SER A 309 11.12 -9.45 -19.96
CA SER A 309 9.68 -9.41 -19.76
C SER A 309 9.21 -7.96 -19.86
N ILE A 310 8.01 -7.78 -20.43
CA ILE A 310 7.33 -6.48 -20.37
C ILE A 310 6.78 -6.21 -18.97
N HIS A 311 6.56 -7.24 -18.16
CA HIS A 311 6.13 -7.12 -16.77
C HIS A 311 7.34 -7.03 -15.86
N ASN A 312 7.39 -5.96 -15.06
CA ASN A 312 8.48 -5.69 -14.15
C ASN A 312 7.97 -5.15 -12.80
N TYR A 313 8.89 -4.99 -11.85
CA TYR A 313 8.57 -4.43 -10.53
C TYR A 313 9.62 -3.39 -10.11
N GLY A 314 9.12 -2.25 -9.65
CA GLY A 314 9.86 -1.12 -9.09
C GLY A 314 9.87 -1.13 -7.56
N TYR A 315 9.98 0.03 -6.92
CA TYR A 315 9.77 0.15 -5.49
C TYR A 315 8.30 0.40 -5.19
N GLY A 316 7.54 -0.68 -5.00
CA GLY A 316 6.11 -0.64 -4.66
C GLY A 316 5.17 -0.51 -5.85
N TRP A 317 5.70 -0.65 -7.06
CA TRP A 317 4.95 -0.48 -8.31
C TRP A 317 5.22 -1.62 -9.26
N ARG A 318 4.18 -2.15 -9.88
CA ARG A 318 4.29 -2.95 -11.11
C ARG A 318 4.55 -2.01 -12.28
N LEU A 319 5.34 -2.49 -13.23
CA LEU A 319 5.71 -1.77 -14.44
C LEU A 319 5.34 -2.62 -15.64
N LEU A 320 4.57 -2.07 -16.56
CA LEU A 320 4.38 -2.64 -17.89
C LEU A 320 5.24 -1.83 -18.86
N LEU A 321 6.30 -2.42 -19.41
CA LEU A 321 7.28 -1.78 -20.29
C LEU A 321 7.13 -2.36 -21.70
N LEU A 322 6.49 -1.61 -22.60
CA LEU A 322 6.09 -2.11 -23.90
C LEU A 322 7.20 -1.93 -24.95
N PRO A 323 7.28 -2.81 -25.98
CA PRO A 323 8.30 -2.72 -27.03
C PRO A 323 8.27 -1.41 -27.84
N ASN A 324 7.12 -0.73 -27.89
CA ASN A 324 6.96 0.56 -28.57
C ASN A 324 7.40 1.76 -27.70
N GLY A 325 8.02 1.51 -26.53
CA GLY A 325 8.51 2.53 -25.60
C GLY A 325 7.46 3.08 -24.63
N LYS A 326 6.18 2.70 -24.77
CA LYS A 326 5.14 3.05 -23.81
C LYS A 326 5.35 2.32 -22.48
N LYS A 327 4.90 2.94 -21.39
CA LYS A 327 4.92 2.30 -20.08
C LYS A 327 3.70 2.60 -19.24
N VAL A 328 3.27 1.63 -18.45
CA VAL A 328 2.25 1.79 -17.42
C VAL A 328 2.90 1.57 -16.06
N ILE A 329 2.69 2.52 -15.16
CA ILE A 329 3.08 2.39 -13.75
C ILE A 329 1.81 2.08 -12.97
N TYR A 330 1.71 0.91 -12.36
CA TYR A 330 0.46 0.46 -11.77
C TYR A 330 0.70 -0.35 -10.50
N HIS A 331 -0.36 -0.55 -9.74
CA HIS A 331 -0.43 -1.67 -8.80
C HIS A 331 -1.89 -2.08 -8.68
N PHE A 332 -2.16 -3.36 -8.92
CA PHE A 332 -3.47 -3.93 -8.66
C PHE A 332 -3.45 -4.61 -7.31
N GLY A 333 -4.61 -4.84 -6.73
CA GLY A 333 -4.71 -5.48 -5.43
C GLY A 333 -5.94 -6.35 -5.33
N LYS A 334 -5.73 -7.55 -4.80
CA LYS A 334 -6.79 -8.48 -4.42
C LYS A 334 -6.67 -8.81 -2.93
N TRP A 335 -7.77 -8.74 -2.22
CA TRP A 335 -7.87 -9.30 -0.87
C TRP A 335 -9.32 -9.65 -0.59
N HIS A 336 -9.61 -10.91 -0.32
CA HIS A 336 -10.99 -11.41 -0.22
C HIS A 336 -11.82 -11.03 -1.46
N GLY A 337 -12.98 -10.43 -1.25
CA GLY A 337 -13.85 -9.87 -2.27
C GLY A 337 -13.37 -8.55 -2.89
N PHE A 338 -12.34 -7.91 -2.36
CA PHE A 338 -11.91 -6.61 -2.88
C PHE A 338 -11.06 -6.76 -4.14
N ASN A 339 -11.31 -5.87 -5.11
CA ASN A 339 -10.46 -5.64 -6.26
C ASN A 339 -10.12 -4.16 -6.35
N SER A 340 -8.84 -3.86 -6.53
CA SER A 340 -8.38 -2.51 -6.85
C SER A 340 -7.53 -2.56 -8.10
N ALA A 341 -7.85 -1.71 -9.06
CA ALA A 341 -7.01 -1.44 -10.21
C ALA A 341 -6.61 0.03 -10.17
N PHE A 342 -5.33 0.30 -9.95
CA PHE A 342 -4.75 1.63 -9.94
C PHE A 342 -3.59 1.69 -10.94
N ALA A 343 -3.76 2.47 -12.00
CA ALA A 343 -2.79 2.57 -13.09
C ALA A 343 -2.56 4.01 -13.53
N ARG A 344 -1.31 4.30 -13.90
CA ARG A 344 -0.81 5.60 -14.32
C ARG A 344 -0.16 5.47 -15.69
N LEU A 345 -0.72 6.17 -16.67
CA LEU A 345 -0.19 6.29 -18.02
C LEU A 345 0.61 7.59 -18.08
N THR A 346 1.89 7.50 -17.70
CA THR A 346 2.70 8.70 -17.39
C THR A 346 2.96 9.58 -18.61
N ASP A 347 2.94 9.01 -19.81
CA ASP A 347 3.15 9.75 -21.05
C ASP A 347 1.96 10.66 -21.37
N GLU A 348 0.74 10.16 -21.15
CA GLU A 348 -0.51 10.90 -21.39
C GLU A 348 -1.01 11.65 -20.15
N LYS A 349 -0.35 11.46 -19.00
CA LYS A 349 -0.79 11.90 -17.67
C LYS A 349 -2.24 11.49 -17.39
N ALA A 350 -2.57 10.25 -17.73
CA ALA A 350 -3.88 9.67 -17.46
C ALA A 350 -3.80 8.69 -16.29
N THR A 351 -4.88 8.61 -15.53
CA THR A 351 -4.98 7.83 -14.30
C THR A 351 -6.28 7.05 -14.32
N ILE A 352 -6.18 5.75 -14.04
CA ILE A 352 -7.30 4.81 -14.05
C ILE A 352 -7.40 4.20 -12.66
N ILE A 353 -8.56 4.40 -12.02
CA ILE A 353 -8.85 3.89 -10.70
C ILE A 353 -10.19 3.16 -10.75
N ILE A 354 -10.18 1.87 -10.43
CA ILE A 354 -11.39 1.05 -10.35
C ILE A 354 -11.32 0.23 -9.07
N LEU A 355 -12.24 0.48 -8.15
CA LEU A 355 -12.31 -0.16 -6.84
C LEU A 355 -13.62 -0.93 -6.71
N GLY A 356 -13.59 -2.11 -6.09
CA GLY A 356 -14.79 -2.89 -5.80
C GLY A 356 -14.65 -3.67 -4.51
N ASN A 357 -15.77 -3.84 -3.79
CA ASN A 357 -15.90 -4.65 -2.58
C ASN A 357 -16.52 -6.03 -2.83
N LYS A 358 -16.79 -6.35 -4.10
CA LYS A 358 -17.26 -7.65 -4.58
C LYS A 358 -16.32 -8.17 -5.66
N PHE A 359 -15.88 -9.43 -5.53
CA PHE A 359 -14.90 -9.97 -6.46
C PHE A 359 -15.45 -9.99 -7.89
N ASN A 360 -14.77 -9.30 -8.81
CA ASN A 360 -15.11 -9.22 -10.22
C ASN A 360 -13.83 -9.08 -11.08
N ARG A 361 -13.42 -10.17 -11.74
CA ARG A 361 -12.22 -10.19 -12.63
C ARG A 361 -12.31 -9.17 -13.77
N ASN A 362 -13.51 -8.72 -14.15
CA ASN A 362 -13.67 -7.70 -15.19
C ASN A 362 -13.08 -6.34 -14.80
N ILE A 363 -12.85 -6.06 -13.51
CA ILE A 363 -12.19 -4.84 -13.05
C ILE A 363 -10.79 -4.73 -13.65
N TYR A 364 -9.97 -5.79 -13.53
CA TYR A 364 -8.61 -5.80 -14.08
C TYR A 364 -8.61 -5.76 -15.60
N ARG A 365 -9.52 -6.50 -16.24
CA ARG A 365 -9.67 -6.48 -17.69
C ARG A 365 -10.02 -5.08 -18.20
N ALA A 366 -10.98 -4.42 -17.57
CA ALA A 366 -11.41 -3.07 -17.94
C ALA A 366 -10.30 -2.04 -17.72
N ALA A 367 -9.50 -2.17 -16.66
CA ALA A 367 -8.34 -1.31 -16.45
C ALA A 367 -7.33 -1.45 -17.60
N HIS A 368 -6.90 -2.67 -17.92
CA HIS A 368 -5.94 -2.93 -19.01
C HIS A 368 -6.45 -2.43 -20.36
N THR A 369 -7.67 -2.76 -20.75
CA THR A 369 -8.19 -2.34 -22.07
C THR A 369 -8.52 -0.84 -22.13
N CYS A 370 -8.72 -0.17 -20.98
CA CYS A 370 -8.89 1.28 -20.92
C CYS A 370 -7.60 2.04 -21.27
N TYR A 371 -6.41 1.41 -21.16
CA TYR A 371 -5.15 2.05 -21.55
C TYR A 371 -5.15 2.51 -23.02
N ASP A 372 -5.75 1.68 -23.89
CA ASP A 372 -5.78 1.93 -25.32
C ASP A 372 -6.68 3.11 -25.74
N ILE A 373 -7.51 3.64 -24.81
CA ILE A 373 -8.25 4.89 -25.04
C ILE A 373 -7.30 6.11 -25.09
N PHE A 374 -6.18 6.04 -24.37
CA PHE A 374 -5.26 7.17 -24.23
C PHE A 374 -4.06 7.11 -25.19
N GLY A 375 -3.62 5.91 -25.55
CA GLY A 375 -2.47 5.71 -26.45
C GLY A 375 -2.35 4.26 -26.89
N ALA A 376 -1.36 3.93 -27.73
CA ALA A 376 -1.15 2.56 -28.20
C ALA A 376 -0.46 1.71 -27.11
N TYR A 377 -1.21 1.23 -26.15
CA TYR A 377 -0.74 0.33 -25.08
C TYR A 377 -0.87 -1.15 -25.45
N LEU A 378 -1.46 -1.45 -26.62
CA LEU A 378 -1.50 -2.77 -27.25
C LEU A 378 -2.14 -3.83 -26.35
N GLN A 379 -3.13 -3.44 -25.56
CA GLN A 379 -3.86 -4.32 -24.64
C GLN A 379 -5.01 -5.07 -25.35
N THR A 380 -4.95 -5.18 -26.68
CA THR A 380 -5.99 -5.76 -27.54
C THR A 380 -6.04 -7.30 -27.52
N THR A 381 -5.34 -7.97 -26.60
CA THR A 381 -5.40 -9.44 -26.48
C THR A 381 -5.45 -9.87 -25.01
N PRO A 382 -6.42 -10.70 -24.59
CA PRO A 382 -6.49 -11.20 -23.22
C PRO A 382 -5.43 -12.29 -23.03
N GLY A 383 -4.27 -11.88 -22.50
CA GLY A 383 -3.23 -12.68 -21.86
C GLY A 383 -2.45 -11.67 -21.00
N ASP A 384 -2.19 -11.84 -19.71
CA ASP A 384 -2.06 -13.07 -18.93
C ASP A 384 -2.55 -12.87 -17.49
N GLU A 385 -2.64 -14.01 -16.81
CA GLU A 385 -3.36 -14.26 -15.57
C GLU A 385 -2.66 -13.78 -14.29
N ASP A 386 -1.64 -12.95 -14.40
CA ASP A 386 -0.70 -12.68 -13.30
C ASP A 386 -1.27 -11.76 -12.23
N ASP A 387 -2.10 -10.78 -12.59
CA ASP A 387 -2.65 -9.83 -11.61
C ASP A 387 -3.78 -10.44 -10.76
N ALA A 388 -4.38 -11.56 -11.19
CA ALA A 388 -5.45 -12.26 -10.48
C ALA A 388 -4.93 -13.36 -9.52
N ASN A 389 -3.69 -13.81 -9.71
CA ASN A 389 -3.04 -14.87 -8.95
C ASN A 389 -2.20 -14.35 -7.76
N GLU A 390 -2.53 -13.17 -7.22
CA GLU A 390 -1.94 -12.74 -5.95
C GLU A 390 -2.21 -13.80 -4.87
N SER A 391 -1.11 -14.29 -4.31
CA SER A 391 -0.99 -15.37 -3.34
C SER A 391 -1.86 -15.17 -2.10
N GLU A 392 -3.12 -15.58 -2.14
CA GLU A 392 -3.90 -15.80 -0.93
C GLU A 392 -3.47 -17.13 -0.28
N ALA A 393 -3.45 -17.17 1.04
CA ALA A 393 -3.39 -18.44 1.74
C ALA A 393 -4.55 -19.34 1.27
N PRO A 394 -4.37 -20.66 1.11
CA PRO A 394 -5.49 -21.53 0.78
C PRO A 394 -6.58 -21.36 1.85
N ALA A 395 -7.78 -20.97 1.42
CA ALA A 395 -8.94 -20.88 2.30
C ALA A 395 -9.07 -22.19 3.08
N THR A 396 -8.91 -22.12 4.40
CA THR A 396 -9.14 -23.28 5.27
C THR A 396 -10.59 -23.68 5.11
N LYS A 397 -10.86 -24.78 4.40
CA LYS A 397 -12.17 -25.42 4.42
C LYS A 397 -12.48 -25.77 5.87
N HIS A 398 -13.35 -25.00 6.51
CA HIS A 398 -13.97 -25.41 7.77
C HIS A 398 -14.87 -26.60 7.48
N THR A 399 -14.30 -27.81 7.54
CA THR A 399 -15.09 -29.03 7.66
C THR A 399 -15.51 -29.12 9.12
N PRO A 400 -16.82 -29.11 9.46
CA PRO A 400 -17.25 -29.35 10.82
C PRO A 400 -16.75 -30.74 11.24
N LYS A 401 -15.94 -30.81 12.30
CA LYS A 401 -15.62 -32.11 12.92
C LYS A 401 -16.93 -32.70 13.43
N ALA A 402 -17.39 -33.76 12.78
CA ALA A 402 -18.51 -34.57 13.25
C ALA A 402 -18.20 -35.02 14.69
N ALA A 403 -19.07 -34.64 15.61
CA ALA A 403 -19.05 -35.12 16.98
C ALA A 403 -19.18 -36.64 16.96
N LYS A 404 -18.11 -37.36 17.32
CA LYS A 404 -18.20 -38.79 17.64
C LYS A 404 -18.89 -38.92 19.01
N THR A 405 -20.18 -39.16 18.98
CA THR A 405 -20.95 -39.64 20.11
C THR A 405 -20.39 -40.99 20.53
N LYS A 406 -19.70 -41.05 21.68
CA LYS A 406 -19.43 -42.30 22.38
C LYS A 406 -20.77 -42.83 22.91
N LYS A 407 -21.26 -43.93 22.34
CA LYS A 407 -22.23 -44.78 23.04
C LYS A 407 -21.48 -45.68 24.01
N LYS A 408 -22.06 -45.80 25.21
CA LYS A 408 -21.66 -46.68 26.31
C LYS A 408 -21.66 -48.14 25.90
#